data_AF-A0A820X7R7-F1
#
_entry.id   AF-A0A820X7R7-F1
#
_cell.length_a   1.000
_cell.length_b   1.000
_cell.length_c   1.000
_cell.angle_alpha   90.00
_cell.angle_beta   90.00
_cell.angle_gamma   90.00
#
_symmetry.space_group_name_H-M   'P 1'
#
loop_
_entity.id
_entity.type
_entity.pdbx_description
1 polymer ?
#
loop_
_entity_poly.entity_id
_entity_poly.type
_entity_poly.pdbx_seq_one_letter_code
_entity_poly.pdbx_strand_id
1 'polypeptide(L)'
;LFTLGLVINAPWIFDRCWYIIKRWLDPVVESKIHFVNAINDLSKYIDPLVLPKRLNGCQSNFKHIPPTNEDLAMLSAFRNNKQGKQKAEEVHRQVAKNYLNITYKWTCGDESNNLLEKREKERAEKEVRDIFEQIVPHIHTRTHYHRSGQIDQSIFYILYEKIQNNTQQ
;
A
#
# COMPACT_ATOMS: atom_id res chain seq x y z
N LEU A 1 -12.94 -4.00 -22.81
CA LEU A 1 -11.61 -3.68 -22.25
C LEU A 1 -10.62 -4.70 -22.79
N PHE A 2 -9.97 -4.43 -23.92
CA PHE A 2 -8.88 -5.28 -24.41
C PHE A 2 -7.65 -4.39 -24.55
N THR A 3 -6.79 -4.51 -23.54
CA THR A 3 -5.60 -3.70 -23.31
C THR A 3 -4.45 -4.21 -24.19
N LEU A 4 -3.61 -3.28 -24.67
CA LEU A 4 -2.38 -3.53 -25.41
C LEU A 4 -1.54 -4.69 -24.81
N GLY A 5 -1.08 -5.61 -25.66
CA GLY A 5 -0.17 -6.69 -25.28
C GLY A 5 1.24 -6.43 -25.81
N LEU A 6 2.26 -6.44 -24.96
CA LEU A 6 3.65 -6.26 -25.35
C LEU A 6 4.47 -7.51 -25.01
N VAL A 7 5.15 -8.06 -26.01
CA VAL A 7 6.11 -9.15 -25.82
C VAL A 7 7.52 -8.58 -25.99
N ILE A 8 8.29 -8.56 -24.91
CA ILE A 8 9.60 -7.90 -24.85
C ILE A 8 10.71 -8.95 -24.92
N ASN A 9 11.73 -8.71 -25.74
CA ASN A 9 12.92 -9.56 -25.86
C ASN A 9 12.57 -11.04 -26.15
N ALA A 10 11.61 -11.25 -27.06
CA ALA A 10 11.23 -12.59 -27.50
C ALA A 10 12.40 -13.23 -28.26
N PRO A 11 12.77 -14.49 -27.96
CA PRO A 11 13.79 -15.18 -28.75
C PRO A 11 13.25 -15.46 -30.16
N TRP A 12 14.13 -15.51 -31.16
CA TRP A 12 13.78 -15.75 -32.57
C TRP A 12 12.93 -17.01 -32.83
N ILE A 13 13.01 -18.03 -31.95
CA ILE A 13 12.16 -19.22 -32.01
C ILE A 13 10.67 -18.90 -31.75
N PHE A 14 10.39 -17.84 -30.99
CA PHE A 14 9.04 -17.46 -30.59
C PHE A 14 8.18 -17.10 -31.80
N ASP A 15 8.76 -16.53 -32.86
CA ASP A 15 8.05 -16.21 -34.10
C ASP A 15 7.41 -17.46 -34.74
N ARG A 16 8.07 -18.63 -34.63
CA ARG A 16 7.51 -19.90 -35.12
C ARG A 16 6.34 -20.38 -34.29
N CYS A 17 6.44 -20.28 -32.96
CA CYS A 17 5.32 -20.61 -32.07
C CYS A 17 4.15 -19.64 -32.29
N TRP A 18 4.44 -18.36 -32.47
CA TRP A 18 3.47 -17.30 -32.73
C TRP A 18 2.65 -17.57 -33.99
N TYR A 19 3.29 -18.05 -35.06
CA TYR A 19 2.60 -18.41 -36.31
C TYR A 19 1.51 -19.49 -36.13
N ILE A 20 1.71 -20.41 -35.19
CA ILE A 20 0.72 -21.45 -34.85
C ILE A 20 -0.38 -20.85 -33.96
N ILE A 21 0.03 -20.15 -32.90
CA ILE A 21 -0.88 -19.61 -31.87
C ILE A 21 -1.84 -18.56 -32.44
N LYS A 22 -1.36 -17.66 -33.31
CA LYS A 22 -2.17 -16.57 -33.86
C LYS A 22 -3.42 -17.05 -34.62
N ARG A 23 -3.41 -18.26 -35.16
CA ARG A 23 -4.57 -18.86 -35.85
C ARG A 23 -5.73 -19.19 -34.90
N TRP A 24 -5.48 -19.23 -33.59
CA TRP A 24 -6.49 -19.44 -32.56
C TRP A 24 -6.96 -18.13 -31.91
N LEU A 25 -6.34 -16.99 -32.26
CA LEU A 25 -6.73 -15.68 -31.78
C LEU A 25 -7.68 -15.01 -32.77
N ASP A 26 -8.69 -14.31 -32.25
CA ASP A 26 -9.50 -13.40 -33.05
C ASP A 26 -8.62 -12.25 -33.61
N PRO A 27 -8.84 -11.78 -34.85
CA PRO A 27 -8.04 -10.72 -35.46
C PRO A 27 -7.95 -9.42 -34.63
N VAL A 28 -8.99 -9.12 -33.85
CA VAL A 28 -9.04 -7.94 -32.97
C VAL A 28 -8.13 -8.11 -31.75
N VAL A 29 -7.80 -9.34 -31.34
CA VAL A 29 -6.84 -9.64 -30.28
C VAL A 29 -5.42 -9.72 -30.84
N GLU A 30 -5.25 -10.35 -32.01
CA GLU A 30 -3.94 -10.42 -32.70
C GLU A 30 -3.37 -9.04 -32.97
N SER A 31 -4.18 -8.12 -33.51
CA SER A 31 -3.76 -6.75 -33.85
C SER A 31 -3.28 -5.90 -32.67
N LYS A 32 -3.51 -6.35 -31.42
CA LYS A 32 -3.12 -5.65 -30.19
C LYS A 32 -1.83 -6.17 -29.57
N ILE A 33 -1.26 -7.24 -30.12
CA ILE A 33 -0.03 -7.87 -29.62
C ILE A 33 1.15 -7.33 -30.42
N HIS A 34 2.06 -6.63 -29.75
CA HIS A 34 3.26 -6.07 -30.37
C HIS A 34 4.53 -6.71 -29.81
N PHE A 35 5.42 -7.07 -30.72
CA PHE A 35 6.74 -7.61 -30.40
C PHE A 35 7.75 -6.47 -30.36
N VAL A 36 8.42 -6.33 -29.22
CA VAL A 36 9.43 -5.31 -28.96
C VAL A 36 10.78 -6.00 -28.79
N ASN A 37 11.54 -6.02 -29.87
CA ASN A 37 12.87 -6.66 -29.91
C ASN A 37 13.99 -5.69 -29.57
N ALA A 38 13.87 -4.42 -29.96
CA ALA A 38 14.77 -3.35 -29.54
C ALA A 38 14.19 -2.69 -28.29
N ILE A 39 14.95 -2.66 -27.20
CA ILE A 39 14.48 -2.12 -25.91
C ILE A 39 14.16 -0.61 -26.02
N ASN A 40 14.79 0.12 -26.95
CA ASN A 40 14.46 1.52 -27.24
C ASN A 40 13.04 1.70 -27.79
N ASP A 41 12.48 0.71 -28.48
CA ASP A 41 11.11 0.77 -29.00
C ASP A 41 10.05 0.65 -27.90
N LEU A 42 10.43 0.19 -26.69
CA LEU A 42 9.53 0.14 -25.54
C LEU A 42 9.09 1.54 -25.08
N SER A 43 9.97 2.54 -25.27
CA SER A 43 9.69 3.95 -24.97
C SER A 43 8.51 4.54 -25.76
N LYS A 44 8.15 3.93 -26.89
CA LYS A 44 6.99 4.32 -27.71
C LYS A 44 5.66 3.99 -27.03
N TYR A 45 5.66 3.04 -26.10
CA TYR A 45 4.47 2.56 -25.41
C TYR A 45 4.42 2.97 -23.94
N ILE A 46 5.57 3.10 -23.29
CA ILE A 46 5.69 3.40 -21.86
C ILE A 46 6.78 4.44 -21.65
N ASP A 47 6.50 5.46 -20.83
CA ASP A 47 7.47 6.50 -20.47
C ASP A 47 8.75 5.87 -19.86
N PRO A 48 9.95 6.17 -20.40
CA PRO A 48 11.23 5.73 -19.82
C PRO A 48 11.42 6.07 -18.34
N LEU A 49 10.79 7.14 -17.84
CA LEU A 49 10.89 7.55 -16.44
C LEU A 49 10.30 6.52 -15.47
N VAL A 50 9.24 5.82 -15.89
CA VAL A 50 8.58 4.80 -15.07
C VAL A 50 9.09 3.39 -15.33
N LEU A 51 9.91 3.20 -16.37
CA LEU A 51 10.46 1.89 -16.70
C LEU A 51 11.63 1.53 -15.76
N PRO A 52 11.73 0.27 -15.32
CA PRO A 52 12.86 -0.20 -14.54
C PRO A 52 14.14 -0.24 -15.39
N LYS A 53 15.31 -0.03 -14.76
CA LYS A 53 16.63 -0.07 -15.41
C LYS A 53 16.91 -1.34 -16.21
N ARG A 54 16.37 -2.50 -15.80
CA ARG A 54 16.47 -3.78 -16.55
C ARG A 54 15.84 -3.69 -17.94
N LEU A 55 14.88 -2.79 -18.12
CA LEU A 55 14.21 -2.48 -19.38
C LEU A 55 14.72 -1.15 -19.96
N ASN A 56 15.95 -0.73 -19.63
CA ASN A 56 16.60 0.53 -20.01
C ASN A 56 15.81 1.81 -19.64
N GLY A 57 14.98 1.76 -18.60
CA GLY A 57 14.35 2.94 -18.04
C GLY A 57 15.17 3.61 -16.93
N CYS A 58 14.60 4.66 -16.33
CA CYS A 58 15.25 5.43 -15.28
C CYS A 58 14.99 4.87 -13.87
N GLN A 59 13.88 4.15 -13.67
CA GLN A 59 13.47 3.67 -12.35
C GLN A 59 14.41 2.57 -11.82
N SER A 60 14.73 2.62 -10.54
CA SER A 60 15.53 1.57 -9.91
C SER A 60 14.84 0.20 -10.04
N ASN A 61 15.64 -0.84 -10.26
CA ASN A 61 15.11 -2.20 -10.34
C ASN A 61 14.54 -2.63 -8.98
N PHE A 62 13.35 -3.23 -8.99
CA PHE A 62 12.78 -3.84 -7.80
C PHE A 62 13.73 -4.93 -7.26
N LYS A 63 14.23 -4.73 -6.04
CA LYS A 63 15.05 -5.69 -5.31
C LYS A 63 14.20 -6.31 -4.21
N HIS A 64 13.87 -7.59 -4.36
CA HIS A 64 13.17 -8.32 -3.32
C HIS A 64 14.10 -8.54 -2.13
N ILE A 65 13.68 -8.06 -0.96
CA ILE A 65 14.35 -8.31 0.32
C ILE A 65 13.56 -9.43 0.99
N PRO A 66 14.17 -10.60 1.29
CA PRO A 66 13.47 -11.71 1.94
C PRO A 66 13.12 -11.39 3.40
N PRO A 67 12.17 -12.12 4.03
CA PRO A 67 11.82 -11.91 5.43
C PRO A 67 12.97 -12.31 6.35
N THR A 68 13.19 -11.58 7.44
CA THR A 68 14.15 -11.98 8.47
C THR A 68 13.55 -13.03 9.41
N ASN A 69 14.37 -13.68 10.24
CA ASN A 69 13.88 -14.62 11.26
C ASN A 69 12.91 -13.95 12.24
N GLU A 70 13.11 -12.66 12.53
CA GLU A 70 12.20 -11.84 13.35
C GLU A 70 10.84 -11.67 12.69
N ASP A 71 10.80 -11.41 11.37
CA ASP A 71 9.54 -11.29 10.62
C ASP A 71 8.75 -12.60 10.62
N LEU A 72 9.46 -13.73 10.51
CA LEU A 72 8.84 -15.06 10.57
C LEU A 72 8.27 -15.36 11.97
N ALA A 73 8.99 -14.96 13.02
CA ALA A 73 8.50 -15.06 14.40
C ALA A 73 7.25 -14.19 14.61
N MET A 74 7.25 -12.95 14.09
CA MET A 74 6.10 -12.06 14.11
C MET A 74 4.90 -12.66 13.39
N LEU A 75 5.11 -13.26 12.21
CA LEU A 75 4.05 -13.95 11.46
C LEU A 75 3.46 -15.13 12.23
N SER A 76 4.30 -15.92 12.89
CA SER A 76 3.86 -17.02 13.75
C SER A 76 3.00 -16.50 14.91
N ALA A 77 3.46 -15.46 15.60
CA ALA A 77 2.70 -14.82 16.69
C ALA A 77 1.36 -14.26 16.20
N PHE A 78 1.36 -13.56 15.06
CA PHE A 78 0.16 -13.02 14.40
C PHE A 78 -0.86 -14.12 14.06
N ARG A 79 -0.41 -15.24 13.49
CA ARG A 79 -1.29 -16.36 13.12
C ARG A 79 -1.86 -17.11 14.31
N ASN A 80 -1.05 -17.31 15.35
CA ASN A 80 -1.42 -18.16 16.48
C ASN A 80 -2.20 -17.41 17.56
N ASN A 81 -2.02 -16.09 17.70
CA ASN A 81 -2.65 -15.30 18.77
C ASN A 81 -4.05 -14.76 18.39
N LYS A 82 -5.01 -15.66 18.16
CA LYS A 82 -6.40 -15.29 17.82
C LYS A 82 -7.12 -14.58 18.98
N GLN A 83 -6.89 -15.03 20.22
CA GLN A 83 -7.54 -14.46 21.41
C GLN A 83 -7.03 -13.05 21.72
N GLY A 84 -5.71 -12.81 21.65
CA GLY A 84 -5.12 -11.49 21.83
C GLY A 84 -5.60 -10.51 20.76
N LYS A 85 -5.71 -10.97 19.50
CA LYS A 85 -6.30 -10.18 18.42
C LYS A 85 -7.73 -9.75 18.74
N GLN A 86 -8.59 -10.68 19.13
CA GLN A 86 -9.99 -10.36 19.47
C GLN A 86 -10.10 -9.36 20.63
N LYS A 87 -9.27 -9.52 21.66
CA LYS A 87 -9.23 -8.59 22.79
C LYS A 87 -8.79 -7.18 22.35
N ALA A 88 -7.73 -7.08 21.55
CA ALA A 88 -7.25 -5.81 21.04
C ALA A 88 -8.28 -5.13 20.10
N GLU A 89 -8.94 -5.91 19.23
CA GLU A 89 -10.02 -5.44 18.35
C GLU A 89 -11.21 -4.88 19.14
N GLU A 90 -11.60 -5.53 20.22
CA GLU A 90 -12.72 -5.06 21.05
C GLU A 90 -12.35 -3.76 21.79
N VAL A 91 -11.14 -3.66 22.35
CA VAL A 91 -10.65 -2.42 22.97
C VAL A 91 -10.64 -1.27 21.94
N HIS A 92 -10.05 -1.50 20.78
CA HIS A 92 -10.03 -0.50 19.69
C HIS A 92 -11.44 -0.09 19.27
N ARG A 93 -12.37 -1.04 19.16
CA ARG A 93 -13.78 -0.77 18.83
C ARG A 93 -14.46 0.11 19.88
N GLN A 94 -14.22 -0.15 21.17
CA GLN A 94 -14.81 0.63 22.25
C GLN A 94 -14.32 2.07 22.25
N VAL A 95 -13.01 2.27 22.09
CA VAL A 95 -12.39 3.60 22.04
C VAL A 95 -12.84 4.36 20.80
N ALA A 96 -12.92 3.70 19.64
CA ALA A 96 -13.47 4.29 18.42
C ALA A 96 -14.94 4.70 18.58
N LYS A 97 -15.77 3.88 19.24
CA LYS A 97 -17.17 4.24 19.55
C LYS A 97 -17.24 5.47 20.45
N ASN A 98 -16.38 5.57 21.47
CA ASN A 98 -16.31 6.72 22.35
C ASN A 98 -15.97 8.00 21.57
N TYR A 99 -14.93 7.94 20.73
CA TYR A 99 -14.53 9.05 19.87
C TYR A 99 -15.65 9.48 18.91
N LEU A 100 -16.36 8.53 18.29
CA LEU A 100 -17.49 8.82 17.41
C LEU A 100 -18.65 9.49 18.16
N ASN A 101 -18.93 9.04 19.40
CA ASN A 101 -19.96 9.66 20.23
C ASN A 101 -19.61 11.10 20.63
N ILE A 102 -18.35 11.35 21.00
CA ILE A 102 -17.85 12.71 21.29
C ILE A 102 -17.95 13.59 20.04
N THR A 103 -17.54 13.07 18.88
CA THR A 103 -17.63 13.79 17.61
C THR A 103 -19.08 14.09 17.23
N TYR A 104 -20.00 13.14 17.45
CA TYR A 104 -21.43 13.34 17.22
C TYR A 104 -22.01 14.45 18.11
N LYS A 105 -21.68 14.45 19.41
CA LYS A 105 -22.09 15.53 20.33
C LYS A 105 -21.55 16.88 19.87
N TRP A 106 -20.28 16.94 19.48
CA TRP A 106 -19.67 18.16 18.94
C TRP A 106 -20.37 18.66 17.67
N THR A 107 -20.81 17.77 16.78
CA THR A 107 -21.57 18.20 15.58
C THR A 107 -23.00 18.69 15.87
N CYS A 108 -23.54 18.38 17.05
CA CYS A 108 -24.91 18.74 17.45
C CYS A 108 -24.98 19.83 18.54
N GLY A 109 -23.85 20.30 19.07
CA GLY A 109 -23.80 21.28 20.18
C GLY A 109 -23.75 22.74 19.72
N ASP A 110 -24.21 23.66 20.58
CA ASP A 110 -24.08 25.12 20.41
C ASP A 110 -22.68 25.62 20.79
N GLU A 111 -22.21 26.71 20.16
CA GLU A 111 -20.83 27.26 20.25
C GLU A 111 -20.34 27.67 21.67
N SER A 112 -21.19 27.62 22.69
CA SER A 112 -20.94 28.23 24.01
C SER A 112 -20.00 27.43 24.92
N ASN A 113 -19.81 26.12 24.73
CA ASN A 113 -18.93 25.25 25.55
C ASN A 113 -17.63 24.81 24.85
N ASN A 114 -17.23 25.53 23.80
CA ASN A 114 -16.24 25.14 22.79
C ASN A 114 -14.86 24.67 23.32
N LEU A 115 -14.36 25.20 24.44
CA LEU A 115 -12.98 24.91 24.88
C LEU A 115 -12.81 23.55 25.58
N LEU A 116 -13.79 23.14 26.40
CA LEU A 116 -13.71 21.86 27.11
C LEU A 116 -13.98 20.70 26.16
N GLU A 117 -15.01 20.83 25.32
CA GLU A 117 -15.35 19.83 24.30
C GLU A 117 -14.20 19.63 23.29
N LYS A 118 -13.51 20.72 22.92
CA LYS A 118 -12.32 20.64 22.06
C LYS A 118 -11.19 19.84 22.71
N ARG A 119 -10.90 20.08 24.00
CA ARG A 119 -9.86 19.33 24.73
C ARG A 119 -10.21 17.85 24.90
N GLU A 120 -11.48 17.54 25.14
CA GLU A 120 -11.97 16.16 25.22
C GLU A 120 -11.85 15.44 23.87
N LYS A 121 -12.21 16.10 22.77
CA LYS A 121 -12.03 15.59 21.41
C LYS A 121 -10.56 15.32 21.09
N GLU A 122 -9.66 16.27 21.37
CA GLU A 122 -8.22 16.10 21.17
C GLU A 122 -7.65 14.94 22.00
N ARG A 123 -8.16 14.71 23.22
CA ARG A 123 -7.77 13.57 24.05
C ARG A 123 -8.26 12.25 23.45
N ALA A 124 -9.53 12.19 23.05
CA ALA A 124 -10.12 10.99 22.46
C ALA A 124 -9.44 10.62 21.12
N GLU A 125 -9.02 11.62 20.33
CA GLU A 125 -8.24 11.41 19.10
C GLU A 125 -6.88 10.77 19.38
N LYS A 126 -6.16 11.28 20.39
CA LYS A 126 -4.89 10.68 20.84
C LYS A 126 -5.09 9.25 21.32
N GLU A 127 -6.17 9.00 22.07
CA GLU A 127 -6.48 7.66 22.59
C GLU A 127 -6.77 6.65 21.47
N VAL A 128 -7.60 7.01 20.48
CA VAL A 128 -7.86 6.16 19.31
C VAL A 128 -6.57 5.81 18.58
N ARG A 129 -5.69 6.80 18.41
CA ARG A 129 -4.38 6.61 17.77
C ARG A 129 -3.51 5.63 18.56
N ASP A 130 -3.32 5.87 19.85
CA ASP A 130 -2.42 5.07 20.68
C ASP A 130 -2.90 3.62 20.77
N ILE A 131 -4.22 3.40 20.77
CA ILE A 131 -4.83 2.06 20.75
C ILE A 131 -4.71 1.41 19.36
N PHE A 132 -4.80 2.18 18.28
CA PHE A 132 -4.53 1.67 16.94
C PHE A 132 -3.07 1.18 16.81
N GLU A 133 -2.10 1.88 17.41
CA GLU A 133 -0.71 1.43 17.40
C GLU A 133 -0.52 0.11 18.15
N GLN A 134 -1.28 -0.11 19.23
CA GLN A 134 -1.24 -1.37 19.98
C GLN A 134 -1.87 -2.55 19.23
N ILE A 135 -2.86 -2.31 18.37
CA ILE A 135 -3.53 -3.38 17.60
C ILE A 135 -2.77 -3.73 16.31
N VAL A 136 -1.93 -2.84 15.78
CA VAL A 136 -1.14 -3.05 14.55
C VAL A 136 -0.44 -4.42 14.47
N PRO A 137 0.31 -4.87 15.51
CA PRO A 137 0.97 -6.19 15.48
C PRO A 137 0.02 -7.38 15.35
N HIS A 138 -1.25 -7.19 15.68
CA HIS A 138 -2.32 -8.20 15.59
C HIS A 138 -3.10 -8.15 14.27
N ILE A 139 -2.90 -7.12 13.43
CA ILE A 139 -3.61 -6.93 12.16
C ILE A 139 -2.69 -7.20 10.96
N HIS A 140 -1.42 -6.80 11.04
CA HIS A 140 -0.46 -7.05 9.97
C HIS A 140 0.96 -7.32 10.47
N THR A 141 1.74 -7.97 9.62
CA THR A 141 3.19 -8.16 9.82
C THR A 141 3.98 -7.12 9.04
N ARG A 142 5.29 -7.06 9.25
CA ARG A 142 6.20 -6.23 8.44
C ARG A 142 6.15 -6.65 6.97
N THR A 143 5.99 -5.68 6.08
CA THR A 143 5.95 -5.89 4.62
C THR A 143 7.33 -5.69 4.00
N HIS A 144 7.45 -5.85 2.67
CA HIS A 144 8.69 -5.50 1.94
C HIS A 144 9.07 -4.03 2.15
N TYR A 145 8.09 -3.13 2.18
CA TYR A 145 8.31 -1.69 2.37
C TYR A 145 8.99 -1.35 3.69
N HIS A 146 8.64 -2.06 4.77
CA HIS A 146 9.29 -1.92 6.06
C HIS A 146 10.77 -2.35 6.00
N ARG A 147 11.02 -3.50 5.37
CA ARG A 147 12.39 -4.04 5.18
C ARG A 147 13.24 -3.19 4.25
N SER A 148 12.62 -2.48 3.30
CA SER A 148 13.29 -1.57 2.38
C SER A 148 13.56 -0.18 2.98
N GLY A 149 13.11 0.09 4.21
CA GLY A 149 13.25 1.39 4.88
C GLY A 149 12.37 2.49 4.27
N GLN A 150 11.44 2.15 3.36
CA GLN A 150 10.48 3.11 2.81
C GLN A 150 9.38 3.48 3.82
N ILE A 151 9.11 2.57 4.76
CA ILE A 151 8.20 2.77 5.88
C ILE A 151 8.97 2.40 7.13
N ASP A 152 9.43 3.40 7.90
CA ASP A 152 10.34 3.17 9.02
C ASP A 152 9.68 3.43 10.39
N GLN A 153 8.48 4.01 10.43
CA GLN A 153 7.83 4.48 11.67
C GLN A 153 6.34 4.12 11.73
N SER A 154 5.74 4.28 12.92
CA SER A 154 4.28 4.21 13.09
C SER A 154 3.60 5.09 12.05
N ILE A 155 2.57 4.56 11.40
CA ILE A 155 1.86 5.23 10.30
C ILE A 155 1.36 6.62 10.72
N PHE A 156 1.01 6.79 11.99
CA PHE A 156 0.58 8.07 12.53
C PHE A 156 1.72 9.04 12.75
N TYR A 157 2.87 8.58 13.23
CA TYR A 157 4.02 9.47 13.44
C TYR A 157 4.44 10.16 12.13
N ILE A 158 4.54 9.40 11.03
CA ILE A 158 4.90 9.91 9.70
C ILE A 158 3.87 10.92 9.17
N LEU A 159 2.58 10.62 9.31
CA LEU A 159 1.51 11.49 8.81
C LEU A 159 1.40 12.77 9.64
N TYR A 160 1.53 12.69 10.96
CA TYR A 160 1.40 13.86 11.83
C TYR A 160 2.60 14.81 11.74
N GLU A 161 3.83 14.31 11.68
CA GLU A 161 4.99 15.19 11.45
C GLU A 161 4.82 15.97 10.15
N LYS A 162 4.36 15.32 9.07
CA LYS A 162 4.08 16.01 7.80
C LYS A 162 2.99 17.05 7.93
N ILE A 163 1.89 16.76 8.64
CA ILE A 163 0.81 17.75 8.85
C ILE A 163 1.33 18.93 9.67
N GLN A 164 2.01 18.68 10.79
CA GLN A 164 2.53 19.74 11.66
C GLN A 164 3.55 20.62 10.93
N ASN A 165 4.49 20.00 10.20
CA ASN A 165 5.50 20.73 9.43
C ASN A 165 4.90 21.53 8.26
N ASN A 166 3.84 21.03 7.62
CA ASN A 166 3.11 21.77 6.58
C ASN A 166 2.21 22.88 7.13
N THR A 167 1.86 22.86 8.41
CA THR A 167 1.05 23.92 9.04
C THR A 167 1.92 25.07 9.58
N GLN A 168 3.24 24.88 9.62
CA GLN A 168 4.23 25.88 10.05
C GLN A 168 4.87 26.66 8.88
N GLN A 169 4.46 26.38 7.64
CA GLN A 169 4.81 27.14 6.42
C GLN A 169 3.60 27.91 5.93
#